data_AF-A0A9P5JRI2-F1
#
_entry.id   AF-A0A9P5JRI2-F1
#
_cell.length_a   1.000
_cell.length_b   1.000
_cell.length_c   1.000
_cell.angle_alpha   90.00
_cell.angle_beta   90.00
_cell.angle_gamma   90.00
#
_symmetry.space_group_name_H-M   'P 1'
#
loop_
_entity.id
_entity.type
_entity.pdbx_description
1 polymer ?
#
loop_
_entity_poly.entity_id
_entity_poly.type
_entity_poly.pdbx_seq_one_letter_code
_entity_poly.pdbx_strand_id
1 'polypeptide(L)'
;MTLANSGGHSMHPTFFLNPQYSLSVQPLPNSGSSSSFIRITLQGGKDAPLNVMVLWGRAKRITDVDQGDIVLDSGAYSYGIACASGPMKPGSAPLEVVSIPPEGSGRFTKLLKGSWEGNTSITYQITVLKPTTIQIRLQCIEAGPRAPIGLSVTTADSTLIRGVEAATPILSVGWNDTISGILTDHTPLPAGSFLVKASTTQAGIGRRLVLTIYSSACAVSGVITN
;
A
#
# COMPACT_ATOMS: atom_id res chain seq x y z
N MET A 1 -6.06 -10.80 9.20
CA MET A 1 -4.97 -9.86 8.86
C MET A 1 -5.58 -8.53 8.49
N THR A 2 -5.23 -7.47 9.20
CA THR A 2 -5.69 -6.11 8.89
C THR A 2 -4.90 -5.58 7.69
N LEU A 3 -5.59 -5.10 6.63
CA LEU A 3 -4.98 -4.60 5.37
C LEU A 3 -3.92 -3.50 5.55
N ALA A 4 -3.76 -2.95 6.76
CA ALA A 4 -2.85 -1.85 7.06
C ALA A 4 -1.35 -2.17 6.85
N ASN A 5 -0.98 -3.46 6.80
CA ASN A 5 0.41 -3.91 6.68
C ASN A 5 0.72 -4.66 5.37
N SER A 6 -0.10 -4.48 4.33
CA SER A 6 0.04 -5.17 3.03
C SER A 6 0.52 -4.21 1.93
N GLY A 7 1.80 -3.85 2.01
CA GLY A 7 2.46 -2.86 1.16
C GLY A 7 2.86 -3.33 -0.23
N GLY A 8 2.92 -4.64 -0.49
CA GLY A 8 3.29 -5.21 -1.79
C GLY A 8 4.81 -5.39 -1.95
N HIS A 9 5.28 -5.56 -3.19
CA HIS A 9 6.71 -5.74 -3.49
C HIS A 9 7.50 -4.42 -3.45
N SER A 10 8.84 -4.50 -3.47
CA SER A 10 9.75 -3.35 -3.33
C SER A 10 9.59 -2.22 -4.34
N MET A 11 9.06 -2.51 -5.54
CA MET A 11 8.77 -1.47 -6.55
C MET A 11 7.35 -0.89 -6.43
N HIS A 12 6.56 -1.37 -5.46
CA HIS A 12 5.22 -0.86 -5.23
C HIS A 12 5.29 0.38 -4.32
N PRO A 13 4.62 1.51 -4.63
CA PRO A 13 4.72 2.74 -3.84
C PRO A 13 4.24 2.62 -2.38
N THR A 14 3.57 1.53 -2.04
CA THR A 14 3.09 1.22 -0.68
C THR A 14 4.01 0.25 0.06
N PHE A 15 5.17 -0.13 -0.50
CA PHE A 15 6.12 -1.07 0.10
C PHE A 15 6.47 -0.71 1.54
N PHE A 16 6.61 0.59 1.82
CA PHE A 16 6.88 1.13 3.14
C PHE A 16 5.81 0.78 4.19
N LEU A 17 4.63 0.27 3.82
CA LEU A 17 3.60 -0.22 4.76
C LEU A 17 3.85 -1.64 5.25
N ASN A 18 4.74 -2.41 4.60
CA ASN A 18 5.07 -3.75 5.06
C ASN A 18 5.67 -3.71 6.47
N PRO A 19 5.46 -4.77 7.28
CA PRO A 19 6.18 -4.97 8.52
C PRO A 19 7.68 -4.97 8.24
N GLN A 20 8.43 -4.18 9.00
CA GLN A 20 9.88 -4.12 8.90
C GLN A 20 10.46 -4.46 10.26
N TYR A 21 11.59 -5.15 10.24
CA TYR A 21 12.25 -5.60 11.45
C TYR A 21 13.71 -5.17 11.40
N SER A 22 14.21 -4.65 12.51
CA SER A 22 15.64 -4.43 12.69
C SER A 22 16.31 -5.76 13.04
N LEU A 23 17.49 -6.02 12.47
CA LEU A 23 18.33 -7.18 12.76
C LEU A 23 19.74 -6.69 13.09
N SER A 24 20.28 -7.11 14.22
CA SER A 24 21.69 -6.88 14.58
C SER A 24 22.42 -8.19 14.79
N VAL A 25 23.69 -8.25 14.42
CA VAL A 25 24.49 -9.49 14.42
C VAL A 25 25.65 -9.29 15.36
N GLN A 26 25.76 -10.11 16.39
CA GLN A 26 26.90 -10.00 17.30
C GLN A 26 28.18 -10.59 16.69
N PRO A 27 29.35 -10.01 17.01
CA PRO A 27 30.61 -10.69 16.80
C PRO A 27 30.65 -11.93 17.69
N LEU A 28 30.95 -13.09 17.11
CA LEU A 28 31.19 -14.30 17.90
C LEU A 28 32.47 -14.09 18.72
N PRO A 29 32.42 -14.17 20.07
CA PRO A 29 33.64 -14.10 20.87
C PRO A 29 34.56 -15.27 20.48
N ASN A 30 35.82 -14.96 20.17
CA ASN A 30 36.88 -15.88 19.75
C ASN A 30 36.80 -16.48 18.34
N SER A 31 35.94 -15.98 17.44
CA SER A 31 36.00 -16.35 16.02
C SER A 31 36.86 -15.35 15.26
N GLY A 32 37.94 -15.80 14.64
CA GLY A 32 38.74 -14.98 13.70
C GLY A 32 37.98 -14.60 12.42
N SER A 33 36.73 -15.06 12.26
CA SER A 33 35.84 -14.68 11.17
C SER A 33 35.19 -13.33 11.45
N SER A 34 35.43 -12.36 10.57
CA SER A 34 34.77 -11.05 10.54
C SER A 34 33.34 -11.10 10.00
N SER A 35 32.78 -12.29 9.76
CA SER A 35 31.41 -12.48 9.26
C SER A 35 30.74 -13.71 9.88
N SER A 36 29.43 -13.60 10.12
CA SER A 36 28.56 -14.67 10.58
C SER A 36 27.64 -15.09 9.45
N PHE A 37 27.46 -16.40 9.24
CA PHE A 37 26.50 -16.90 8.25
C PHE A 37 25.09 -16.87 8.83
N ILE A 38 24.16 -16.18 8.17
CA ILE A 38 22.79 -16.01 8.64
C ILE A 38 21.84 -16.61 7.62
N ARG A 39 20.78 -17.25 8.12
CA ARG A 39 19.63 -17.70 7.33
C ARG A 39 18.38 -17.08 7.90
N ILE A 40 17.62 -16.40 7.06
CA ILE A 40 16.32 -15.81 7.37
C ILE A 40 15.28 -16.55 6.55
N THR A 41 14.23 -17.00 7.20
CA THR A 41 13.12 -17.71 6.56
C THR A 41 11.83 -16.99 6.89
N LEU A 42 11.08 -16.63 5.86
CA LEU A 42 9.73 -16.08 5.95
C LEU A 42 8.74 -17.16 5.52
N GLN A 43 7.78 -17.49 6.38
CA GLN A 43 6.72 -18.46 6.10
C GLN A 43 5.36 -17.77 6.12
N GLY A 44 4.47 -18.16 5.21
CA GLY A 44 3.13 -17.61 5.09
C GLY A 44 2.12 -18.64 4.59
N GLY A 45 0.95 -18.18 4.17
CA GLY A 45 -0.05 -19.06 3.57
C GLY A 45 0.46 -19.69 2.27
N LYS A 46 0.03 -20.92 1.96
CA LYS A 46 0.48 -21.69 0.78
C LYS A 46 0.37 -20.93 -0.55
N ASP A 47 -0.62 -20.06 -0.67
CA ASP A 47 -0.91 -19.30 -1.90
C ASP A 47 -0.33 -17.87 -1.85
N ALA A 48 0.39 -17.52 -0.79
CA ALA A 48 1.02 -16.21 -0.65
C ALA A 48 2.39 -16.21 -1.35
N PRO A 49 2.60 -15.35 -2.37
CA PRO A 49 3.94 -15.12 -2.92
C PRO A 49 4.75 -14.28 -1.93
N LEU A 50 5.88 -14.80 -1.47
CA LEU A 50 6.73 -14.20 -0.45
C LEU A 50 8.13 -13.89 -1.00
N ASN A 51 8.71 -12.80 -0.52
CA ASN A 51 10.12 -12.46 -0.69
C ASN A 51 10.59 -11.84 0.62
N VAL A 52 11.85 -12.05 0.97
CA VAL A 52 12.51 -11.41 2.12
C VAL A 52 13.83 -10.79 1.68
N MET A 53 14.00 -9.52 2.05
CA MET A 53 15.21 -8.74 1.81
C MET A 53 15.78 -8.27 3.15
N VAL A 54 17.10 -8.30 3.27
CA VAL A 54 17.85 -7.67 4.36
C VAL A 54 18.55 -6.45 3.79
N LEU A 55 18.25 -5.30 4.38
CA LEU A 55 18.73 -4.00 3.91
C LEU A 55 19.58 -3.34 4.99
N TRP A 56 20.57 -2.56 4.58
CA TRP A 56 21.39 -1.77 5.50
C TRP A 56 20.67 -0.49 5.93
N GLY A 57 19.91 -0.56 7.04
CA GLY A 57 18.99 0.52 7.43
C GLY A 57 19.29 1.29 8.73
N ARG A 58 20.37 0.96 9.46
CA ARG A 58 20.65 1.54 10.81
C ARG A 58 19.43 1.57 11.74
N ALA A 59 18.61 0.51 11.72
CA ALA A 59 17.37 0.39 12.48
C ALA A 59 16.29 1.47 12.19
N LYS A 60 16.35 2.14 11.04
CA LYS A 60 15.31 3.06 10.55
C LYS A 60 14.38 2.35 9.58
N ARG A 61 13.14 2.85 9.46
CA ARG A 61 12.19 2.38 8.46
C ARG A 61 12.72 2.72 7.06
N ILE A 62 12.75 1.72 6.18
CA ILE A 62 13.11 1.87 4.78
C ILE A 62 11.86 2.19 3.97
N THR A 63 11.84 3.32 3.27
CA THR A 63 10.73 3.71 2.40
C THR A 63 10.90 3.17 0.99
N ASP A 64 12.14 3.19 0.51
CA ASP A 64 12.55 2.85 -0.85
C ASP A 64 13.76 1.93 -0.80
N VAL A 65 13.83 0.98 -1.74
CA VAL A 65 14.91 -0.01 -1.78
C VAL A 65 15.92 0.39 -2.85
N ASP A 66 17.09 0.82 -2.42
CA ASP A 66 18.23 1.04 -3.30
C ASP A 66 19.08 -0.23 -3.42
N GLN A 67 19.54 -0.53 -4.63
CA GLN A 67 20.33 -1.75 -4.90
C GLN A 67 21.63 -1.80 -4.09
N GLY A 68 22.19 -0.65 -3.73
CA GLY A 68 23.39 -0.54 -2.90
C GLY A 68 23.21 -0.92 -1.44
N ASP A 69 21.96 -0.93 -0.94
CA ASP A 69 21.65 -1.20 0.47
C ASP A 69 21.27 -2.67 0.72
N ILE A 70 21.12 -3.49 -0.33
CA ILE A 70 20.74 -4.90 -0.22
C ILE A 70 21.93 -5.71 0.31
N VAL A 71 21.76 -6.27 1.50
CA VAL A 71 22.73 -7.16 2.15
C VAL A 71 22.45 -8.62 1.80
N LEU A 72 21.18 -9.03 1.83
CA LEU A 72 20.72 -10.36 1.43
C LEU A 72 19.34 -10.24 0.75
N ASP A 73 19.08 -11.11 -0.22
CA ASP A 73 17.78 -11.22 -0.88
C ASP A 73 17.46 -12.70 -1.08
N SER A 74 16.20 -13.10 -0.86
CA SER A 74 15.71 -14.42 -1.23
C SER A 74 15.55 -14.63 -2.74
N GLY A 75 15.57 -13.55 -3.52
CA GLY A 75 15.44 -13.57 -4.98
C GLY A 75 13.97 -13.53 -5.42
N ALA A 76 13.61 -14.31 -6.43
CA ALA A 76 12.25 -14.34 -6.96
C ALA A 76 11.21 -14.68 -5.88
N TYR A 77 9.99 -14.16 -6.03
CA TYR A 77 8.89 -14.47 -5.10
C TYR A 77 8.56 -15.96 -5.13
N SER A 78 8.53 -16.58 -3.96
CA SER A 78 8.24 -18.00 -3.78
C SER A 78 6.99 -18.21 -2.92
N TYR A 79 6.19 -19.21 -3.27
CA TYR A 79 4.90 -19.46 -2.60
C TYR A 79 5.07 -20.16 -1.26
N GLY A 80 4.42 -19.65 -0.22
CA GLY A 80 4.38 -20.25 1.12
C GLY A 80 5.64 -20.12 1.96
N ILE A 81 6.82 -19.99 1.34
CA ILE A 81 8.10 -19.82 2.02
C ILE A 81 9.07 -19.00 1.18
N ALA A 82 9.88 -18.15 1.81
CA ALA A 82 11.04 -17.48 1.21
C ALA A 82 12.24 -17.61 2.16
N CYS A 83 13.44 -17.81 1.60
CA CYS A 83 14.66 -17.99 2.39
C CYS A 83 15.80 -17.15 1.80
N ALA A 84 16.39 -16.28 2.62
CA ALA A 84 17.62 -15.56 2.29
C ALA A 84 18.74 -16.05 3.21
N SER A 85 19.92 -16.34 2.65
CA SER A 85 21.07 -16.72 3.46
C SER A 85 22.38 -16.24 2.88
N GLY A 86 23.31 -15.87 3.75
CA GLY A 86 24.65 -15.47 3.36
C GLY A 86 25.50 -14.94 4.52
N PRO A 87 26.76 -14.60 4.25
CA PRO A 87 27.65 -14.02 5.25
C PRO A 87 27.25 -12.57 5.54
N MET A 88 27.19 -12.21 6.82
CA MET A 88 26.85 -10.86 7.27
C MET A 88 27.87 -10.39 8.31
N LYS A 89 28.32 -9.14 8.21
CA LYS A 89 29.29 -8.57 9.16
C LYS A 89 28.60 -8.24 10.49
N PRO A 90 29.30 -8.40 11.63
CA PRO A 90 28.78 -7.98 12.92
C PRO A 90 28.41 -6.49 12.98
N GLY A 91 27.33 -6.19 13.69
CA GLY A 91 26.84 -4.86 14.05
C GLY A 91 26.72 -4.67 15.57
N SER A 92 26.58 -3.43 16.02
CA SER A 92 26.83 -2.96 17.40
C SER A 92 25.84 -3.43 18.50
N ALA A 93 24.96 -4.40 18.28
CA ALA A 93 23.91 -4.75 19.26
C ALA A 93 23.56 -6.25 19.25
N PRO A 94 22.94 -6.80 20.33
CA PRO A 94 22.44 -8.17 20.37
C PRO A 94 21.53 -8.54 19.19
N LEU A 95 21.46 -9.84 18.88
CA LEU A 95 20.48 -10.38 17.93
C LEU A 95 19.08 -10.14 18.47
N GLU A 96 18.53 -9.00 18.09
CA GLU A 96 17.22 -8.54 18.50
C GLU A 96 16.42 -8.29 17.23
N VAL A 97 15.31 -9.02 17.11
CA VAL A 97 14.31 -8.78 16.07
C VAL A 97 13.31 -7.81 16.65
N VAL A 98 13.51 -6.53 16.39
CA VAL A 98 12.59 -5.48 16.85
C VAL A 98 11.68 -5.10 15.69
N SER A 99 10.37 -5.21 15.90
CA SER A 99 9.41 -4.63 14.95
C SER A 99 9.66 -3.13 14.89
N ILE A 100 10.00 -2.62 13.72
CA ILE A 100 10.04 -1.18 13.49
C ILE A 100 8.58 -0.73 13.46
N PRO A 101 8.11 0.09 14.43
CA PRO A 101 6.74 0.57 14.42
C PRO A 101 6.44 1.15 13.03
N PRO A 102 5.22 0.98 12.50
CA PRO A 102 4.80 1.85 11.42
C PRO A 102 4.98 3.26 11.99
N GLU A 103 5.91 4.02 11.43
CA GLU A 103 6.11 5.39 11.89
C GLU A 103 4.73 6.05 11.84
N GLY A 104 4.36 6.75 12.91
CA GLY A 104 3.19 7.62 12.93
C GLY A 104 3.42 8.79 11.98
N SER A 105 3.64 8.50 10.71
CA SER A 105 4.36 9.34 9.75
C SER A 105 3.45 10.42 9.17
N GLY A 106 2.69 11.14 10.00
CA GLY A 106 1.81 12.23 9.58
C GLY A 106 0.76 11.87 8.50
N ARG A 107 0.72 10.63 8.02
CA ARG A 107 -0.12 10.17 6.94
C ARG A 107 -1.36 9.54 7.52
N PHE A 108 -2.44 10.30 7.49
CA PHE A 108 -3.74 9.82 7.91
C PHE A 108 -4.26 8.84 6.86
N THR A 109 -4.84 7.73 7.31
CA THR A 109 -5.43 6.73 6.43
C THR A 109 -6.93 6.68 6.67
N LYS A 110 -7.73 6.84 5.62
CA LYS A 110 -9.17 6.66 5.64
C LYS A 110 -9.54 5.46 4.78
N LEU A 111 -10.27 4.52 5.38
CA LEU A 111 -10.81 3.35 4.70
C LEU A 111 -12.30 3.55 4.42
N LEU A 112 -12.68 3.43 3.15
CA LEU A 112 -14.06 3.42 2.68
C LEU A 112 -14.32 2.07 2.01
N LYS A 113 -15.40 1.40 2.40
CA LYS A 113 -15.82 0.12 1.80
C LYS A 113 -17.09 0.35 1.00
N GLY A 114 -17.31 -0.41 -0.05
CA GLY A 114 -18.58 -0.38 -0.78
C GLY A 114 -18.72 -1.54 -1.76
N SER A 115 -19.87 -1.61 -2.40
CA SER A 115 -20.21 -2.64 -3.38
C SER A 115 -20.91 -2.03 -4.59
N TRP A 116 -20.64 -2.58 -5.77
CA TRP A 116 -21.39 -2.29 -7.00
C TRP A 116 -22.63 -3.19 -7.08
N GLU A 117 -23.67 -2.91 -6.31
CA GLU A 117 -24.90 -3.69 -6.34
C GLU A 117 -25.74 -3.30 -7.57
N GLY A 118 -25.50 -3.95 -8.70
CA GLY A 118 -26.22 -3.73 -9.97
C GLY A 118 -25.80 -2.48 -10.75
N ASN A 119 -25.17 -1.51 -10.11
CA ASN A 119 -24.64 -0.30 -10.74
C ASN A 119 -23.20 -0.47 -11.26
N THR A 120 -22.82 0.27 -12.30
CA THR A 120 -21.44 0.29 -12.84
C THR A 120 -20.52 1.27 -12.13
N SER A 121 -21.01 1.99 -11.11
CA SER A 121 -20.17 2.88 -10.32
C SER A 121 -20.71 3.11 -8.92
N ILE A 122 -19.82 3.46 -8.01
CA ILE A 122 -20.10 3.96 -6.67
C ILE A 122 -19.37 5.29 -6.48
N THR A 123 -20.01 6.25 -5.83
CA THR A 123 -19.44 7.57 -5.56
C THR A 123 -19.34 7.76 -4.06
N TYR A 124 -18.17 8.24 -3.62
CA TYR A 124 -17.91 8.64 -2.25
C TYR A 124 -17.71 10.15 -2.22
N GLN A 125 -18.39 10.84 -1.33
CA GLN A 125 -18.05 12.22 -1.03
C GLN A 125 -17.00 12.24 0.07
N ILE A 126 -15.88 12.90 -0.18
CA ILE A 126 -14.80 13.11 0.79
C ILE A 126 -14.65 14.59 1.12
N THR A 127 -14.26 14.90 2.35
CA THR A 127 -13.93 16.26 2.77
C THR A 127 -12.50 16.31 3.29
N VAL A 128 -11.76 17.26 2.75
CA VAL A 128 -10.37 17.57 3.10
C VAL A 128 -10.39 18.88 3.90
N LEU A 129 -9.93 18.84 5.15
CA LEU A 129 -9.99 19.98 6.07
C LEU A 129 -8.84 20.97 5.90
N LYS A 130 -7.69 20.50 5.42
CA LYS A 130 -6.49 21.30 5.19
C LYS A 130 -5.85 20.88 3.87
N PRO A 131 -5.22 21.81 3.12
CA PRO A 131 -4.46 21.45 1.93
C PRO A 131 -3.53 20.26 2.21
N THR A 132 -3.66 19.19 1.41
CA THR A 132 -2.96 17.92 1.65
C THR A 132 -2.67 17.21 0.35
N THR A 133 -1.64 16.38 0.34
CA THR A 133 -1.39 15.45 -0.76
C THR A 133 -2.09 14.14 -0.46
N ILE A 134 -2.93 13.69 -1.37
CA ILE A 134 -3.62 12.42 -1.26
C ILE A 134 -3.02 11.35 -2.18
N GLN A 135 -3.21 10.10 -1.82
CA GLN A 135 -3.06 8.94 -2.69
C GLN A 135 -4.21 7.99 -2.42
N ILE A 136 -4.86 7.49 -3.46
CA ILE A 136 -6.02 6.62 -3.34
C ILE A 136 -5.68 5.25 -3.92
N ARG A 137 -5.98 4.21 -3.15
CA ARG A 137 -5.93 2.81 -3.58
C ARG A 137 -7.33 2.25 -3.67
N LEU A 138 -7.73 1.77 -4.85
CA LEU A 138 -8.97 1.04 -5.06
C LEU A 138 -8.63 -0.44 -5.29
N GLN A 139 -9.22 -1.33 -4.50
CA GLN A 139 -9.02 -2.77 -4.64
C GLN A 139 -10.34 -3.51 -4.56
N CYS A 140 -10.44 -4.61 -5.30
CA CYS A 140 -11.48 -5.59 -5.06
C CYS A 140 -10.99 -6.60 -4.03
N ILE A 141 -11.84 -6.93 -3.05
CA ILE A 141 -11.51 -7.85 -1.95
C ILE A 141 -12.17 -9.22 -2.09
N GLU A 142 -12.96 -9.43 -3.15
CA GLU A 142 -13.60 -10.71 -3.44
C GLU A 142 -13.05 -11.29 -4.75
N ALA A 143 -12.69 -12.57 -4.71
CA ALA A 143 -12.22 -13.29 -5.89
C ALA A 143 -13.37 -13.43 -6.91
N GLY A 144 -13.10 -13.12 -8.18
CA GLY A 144 -14.08 -13.23 -9.25
C GLY A 144 -13.50 -12.92 -10.63
N PRO A 145 -14.31 -12.95 -11.71
CA PRO A 145 -13.86 -12.64 -13.08
C PRO A 145 -13.12 -11.29 -13.18
N ARG A 146 -12.08 -11.22 -14.01
CA ARG A 146 -11.35 -9.97 -14.24
C ARG A 146 -12.28 -8.94 -14.88
N ALA A 147 -12.40 -7.77 -14.24
CA ALA A 147 -13.20 -6.67 -14.77
C ALA A 147 -12.36 -5.40 -14.83
N PRO A 148 -12.55 -4.55 -15.86
CA PRO A 148 -11.94 -3.22 -15.89
C PRO A 148 -12.58 -2.36 -14.80
N ILE A 149 -11.75 -1.69 -14.02
CA ILE A 149 -12.12 -0.75 -12.99
C ILE A 149 -11.42 0.58 -13.23
N GLY A 150 -12.07 1.67 -12.87
CA GLY A 150 -11.63 3.04 -13.06
C GLY A 150 -11.83 3.85 -11.79
N LEU A 151 -11.04 4.91 -11.64
CA LEU A 151 -11.13 5.81 -10.49
C LEU A 151 -10.99 7.25 -10.97
N SER A 152 -11.91 8.10 -10.54
CA SER A 152 -11.85 9.55 -10.80
C SER A 152 -12.18 10.36 -9.55
N VAL A 153 -11.51 11.49 -9.38
CA VAL A 153 -11.77 12.48 -8.33
C VAL A 153 -12.15 13.80 -8.98
N THR A 154 -13.30 14.35 -8.61
CA THR A 154 -13.79 15.67 -9.06
C THR A 154 -14.09 16.56 -7.86
N THR A 155 -14.18 17.86 -8.07
CA THR A 155 -14.74 18.77 -7.06
C THR A 155 -16.21 18.43 -6.79
N ALA A 156 -16.63 18.53 -5.53
CA ALA A 156 -18.05 18.48 -5.18
C ALA A 156 -18.62 19.90 -5.27
N ASP A 157 -18.81 20.41 -6.49
CA ASP A 157 -19.53 21.66 -6.67
C ASP A 157 -21.04 21.41 -6.51
N SER A 158 -21.72 22.30 -5.79
CA SER A 158 -23.13 22.14 -5.40
C SER A 158 -24.11 22.19 -6.58
N THR A 159 -23.65 22.68 -7.74
CA THR A 159 -24.39 22.74 -9.01
C THR A 159 -24.32 21.43 -9.81
N LEU A 160 -23.28 20.61 -9.62
CA LEU A 160 -23.02 19.39 -10.38
C LEU A 160 -23.76 18.15 -9.84
N ILE A 161 -24.39 18.28 -8.68
CA ILE A 161 -25.21 17.22 -8.05
C ILE A 161 -26.47 16.94 -8.90
N ARG A 162 -26.82 17.82 -9.87
CA ARG A 162 -27.96 17.68 -10.80
C ARG A 162 -27.61 17.20 -12.21
N GLY A 163 -26.62 16.31 -12.35
CA GLY A 163 -26.52 15.43 -13.52
C GLY A 163 -26.26 16.09 -14.87
N VAL A 164 -25.77 17.33 -14.92
CA VAL A 164 -25.43 18.03 -16.16
C VAL A 164 -24.05 18.66 -16.01
N GLU A 165 -23.17 18.30 -16.95
CA GLU A 165 -21.73 18.57 -17.07
C GLU A 165 -20.80 17.81 -16.11
N ALA A 166 -19.94 16.97 -16.67
CA ALA A 166 -18.87 16.33 -15.92
C ALA A 166 -17.81 17.39 -15.59
N ALA A 167 -17.66 17.75 -14.32
CA ALA A 167 -16.47 18.49 -13.88
C ALA A 167 -15.22 17.78 -14.40
N THR A 168 -14.27 18.57 -14.90
CA THR A 168 -12.96 18.05 -15.28
C THR A 168 -12.35 17.34 -14.06
N PRO A 169 -11.98 16.05 -14.18
CA PRO A 169 -11.45 15.32 -13.05
C PRO A 169 -10.10 15.91 -12.66
N ILE A 170 -9.95 16.20 -11.37
CA ILE A 170 -8.67 16.57 -10.75
C ILE A 170 -7.67 15.42 -10.90
N LEU A 171 -8.20 14.20 -10.85
CA LEU A 171 -7.47 12.96 -10.99
C LEU A 171 -8.37 11.96 -11.70
N SER A 172 -7.87 11.32 -12.75
CA SER A 172 -8.53 10.19 -13.40
C SER A 172 -7.46 9.18 -13.74
N VAL A 173 -7.59 7.96 -13.22
CA VAL A 173 -6.67 6.87 -13.55
C VAL A 173 -7.31 6.01 -14.62
N GLY A 174 -6.50 5.62 -15.60
CA GLY A 174 -6.92 4.71 -16.66
C GLY A 174 -7.47 3.39 -16.12
N TRP A 175 -8.16 2.66 -17.00
CA TRP A 175 -8.77 1.39 -16.66
C TRP A 175 -7.70 0.35 -16.28
N ASN A 176 -7.84 -0.25 -15.09
CA ASN A 176 -7.02 -1.37 -14.63
C ASN A 176 -7.91 -2.56 -14.26
N ASP A 177 -7.36 -3.73 -13.98
CA ASP A 177 -8.14 -4.90 -13.60
C ASP A 177 -8.43 -4.99 -12.08
N THR A 178 -9.46 -5.74 -11.72
CA THR A 178 -9.87 -5.97 -10.32
C THR A 178 -8.83 -6.68 -9.44
N ILE A 179 -7.85 -7.39 -10.02
CA ILE A 179 -6.82 -8.14 -9.28
C ILE A 179 -5.70 -7.19 -8.86
N SER A 180 -5.21 -6.41 -9.82
CA SER A 180 -4.14 -5.44 -9.64
C SER A 180 -4.62 -4.22 -8.86
N GLY A 181 -5.89 -3.84 -9.02
CA GLY A 181 -6.44 -2.65 -8.39
C GLY A 181 -5.99 -1.36 -9.10
N ILE A 182 -6.31 -0.22 -8.49
CA ILE A 182 -5.81 1.09 -8.89
C ILE A 182 -5.06 1.70 -7.72
N LEU A 183 -3.92 2.32 -8.02
CA LEU A 183 -3.23 3.23 -7.12
C LEU A 183 -3.01 4.54 -7.87
N THR A 184 -3.40 5.65 -7.27
CA THR A 184 -3.18 6.97 -7.87
C THR A 184 -1.77 7.46 -7.58
N ASP A 185 -1.33 8.46 -8.36
CA ASP A 185 -0.20 9.29 -7.98
C ASP A 185 -0.51 10.12 -6.73
N HIS A 186 0.53 10.76 -6.20
CA HIS A 186 0.41 11.75 -5.15
C HIS A 186 -0.18 13.05 -5.69
N THR A 187 -1.47 13.28 -5.42
CA THR A 187 -2.19 14.44 -5.94
C THR A 187 -2.40 15.48 -4.84
N PRO A 188 -1.92 16.72 -5.00
CA PRO A 188 -2.24 17.80 -4.08
C PRO A 188 -3.72 18.18 -4.20
N LEU A 189 -4.42 18.24 -3.07
CA LEU A 189 -5.79 18.73 -2.98
C LEU A 189 -5.87 19.93 -2.01
N PRO A 190 -6.58 20.99 -2.39
CA PRO A 190 -6.93 22.06 -1.45
C PRO A 190 -7.93 21.56 -0.41
N ALA A 191 -8.14 22.35 0.64
CA ALA A 191 -9.27 22.11 1.55
C ALA A 191 -10.59 22.27 0.78
N GLY A 192 -11.52 21.32 0.95
CA GLY A 192 -12.76 21.30 0.19
C GLY A 192 -13.46 19.94 0.20
N SER A 193 -14.58 19.86 -0.52
CA SER A 193 -15.31 18.61 -0.73
C SER A 193 -15.07 18.10 -2.15
N PHE A 194 -14.89 16.78 -2.26
CA PHE A 194 -14.58 16.10 -3.51
C PHE A 194 -15.43 14.85 -3.66
N LEU A 195 -15.72 14.48 -4.91
CA LEU A 195 -16.38 13.23 -5.24
C LEU A 195 -15.34 12.26 -5.78
N VAL A 196 -15.25 11.09 -5.16
CA VAL A 196 -14.40 9.99 -5.57
C VAL A 196 -15.30 8.92 -6.17
N LYS A 197 -15.23 8.75 -7.48
CA LYS A 197 -16.04 7.78 -8.22
C LYS A 197 -15.18 6.58 -8.58
N ALA A 198 -15.59 5.40 -8.13
CA ALA A 198 -15.05 4.12 -8.57
C ALA A 198 -16.04 3.49 -9.55
N SER A 199 -15.58 3.18 -10.77
CA SER A 199 -16.41 2.69 -11.86
C SER A 199 -15.89 1.38 -12.46
N THR A 200 -16.76 0.67 -13.17
CA THR A 200 -16.44 -0.50 -13.99
C THR A 200 -17.19 -0.43 -15.31
N THR A 201 -16.67 -1.04 -16.37
CA THR A 201 -17.36 -1.14 -17.66
C THR A 201 -18.33 -2.30 -17.73
N GLN A 202 -18.31 -3.22 -16.76
CA GLN A 202 -19.12 -4.43 -16.78
C GLN A 202 -20.15 -4.41 -15.64
N ALA A 203 -21.43 -4.33 -16.01
CA ALA A 203 -22.54 -4.40 -15.07
C ALA A 203 -22.72 -5.81 -14.49
N GLY A 204 -23.41 -5.92 -13.35
CA GLY A 204 -23.74 -7.19 -12.72
C GLY A 204 -22.59 -7.87 -11.96
N ILE A 205 -21.42 -7.25 -11.89
CA ILE A 205 -20.31 -7.74 -11.08
C ILE A 205 -20.42 -7.13 -9.68
N GLY A 206 -21.38 -7.65 -8.89
CA GLY A 206 -21.57 -7.31 -7.48
C GLY A 206 -20.32 -7.59 -6.66
N ARG A 207 -19.41 -6.61 -6.58
CA ARG A 207 -18.07 -6.77 -5.99
C ARG A 207 -17.95 -5.93 -4.76
N ARG A 208 -17.42 -6.50 -3.68
CA ARG A 208 -16.90 -5.70 -2.57
C ARG A 208 -15.59 -5.03 -2.94
N LEU A 209 -15.56 -3.73 -2.73
CA LEU A 209 -14.43 -2.84 -3.00
C LEU A 209 -13.98 -2.19 -1.72
N VAL A 210 -12.68 -1.92 -1.69
CA VAL A 210 -12.03 -1.18 -0.64
C VAL A 210 -11.31 -0.02 -1.29
N LEU A 211 -11.70 1.19 -0.88
CA LEU A 211 -11.05 2.43 -1.24
C LEU A 211 -10.28 2.94 -0.03
N THR A 212 -8.96 2.98 -0.15
CA THR A 212 -8.05 3.45 0.90
C THR A 212 -7.47 4.79 0.47
N ILE A 213 -7.69 5.82 1.28
CA ILE A 213 -7.18 7.17 1.03
C ILE A 213 -6.08 7.44 2.04
N TYR A 214 -4.89 7.73 1.55
CA TYR A 214 -3.77 8.22 2.33
C TYR A 214 -3.69 9.73 2.15
N SER A 215 -3.50 10.49 3.24
CA SER A 215 -3.38 11.95 3.21
C SER A 215 -2.25 12.43 4.09
N SER A 216 -1.44 13.39 3.61
CA SER A 216 -0.20 13.82 4.27
C SER A 216 -0.34 14.78 5.46
N ALA A 217 -1.49 15.47 5.60
CA ALA A 217 -1.58 16.63 6.51
C ALA A 217 -2.86 16.68 7.35
N CYS A 218 -3.93 15.98 6.94
CA CYS A 218 -5.15 15.93 7.73
C CYS A 218 -5.93 14.63 7.48
N ALA A 219 -6.74 14.23 8.45
CA ALA A 219 -7.70 13.15 8.27
C ALA A 219 -8.75 13.55 7.22
N VAL A 220 -9.06 12.60 6.33
CA VAL A 220 -10.12 12.75 5.32
C VAL A 220 -11.40 12.12 5.88
N SER A 221 -12.49 12.87 5.91
CA SER A 221 -13.82 12.30 6.15
C SER A 221 -14.40 11.82 4.83
N GLY A 222 -15.24 10.79 4.87
CA GLY A 222 -15.82 10.22 3.66
C GLY A 222 -17.12 9.49 3.96
N VAL A 223 -18.12 9.69 3.11
CA VAL A 223 -19.43 9.04 3.16
C VAL A 223 -19.81 8.56 1.75
N ILE A 224 -20.55 7.46 1.68
CA ILE A 224 -21.11 6.98 0.42
C ILE A 224 -22.26 7.91 0.03
N THR A 225 -22.27 8.37 -1.21
CA THR A 225 -23.41 9.10 -1.80
C THR A 225 -24.13 8.14 -2.73
N ASN A 226 -25.35 7.75 -2.36
CA ASN A 226 -26.25 6.95 -3.20
C ASN A 226 -26.84 7.80 -4.33
#